data_AF-A0A7R9P253-F1
#
_entry.id   AF-A0A7R9P253-F1
#
_cell.length_a   1.000
_cell.length_b   1.000
_cell.length_c   1.000
_cell.angle_alpha   90.00
_cell.angle_beta   90.00
_cell.angle_gamma   90.00
#
_symmetry.space_group_name_H-M   'P 1'
#
loop_
_entity.id
_entity.type
_entity.pdbx_description
1 polymer ?
#
loop_
_entity_poly.entity_id
_entity_poly.type
_entity_poly.pdbx_seq_one_letter_code
_entity_poly.pdbx_strand_id
1 'polypeptide(L)'
;MLASDDLLPQRVIDQYQMTPEMWEDRIKIWYADHRGMSRDEAEMEYLKIAQDLDMYGVNYFPINNKKDTELYLGVTALGLNIYEKDNKLTPKTTFTWSEIRHISFDDKKFIIKPVEKSSPNFVFFSQKVRMNKLVS
;
A
#
# COMPACT_ATOMS: atom_id res chain seq x y z
N MET A 1 -3.09 -30.05 14.14
CA MET A 1 -3.08 -29.62 12.73
C MET A 1 -3.06 -28.10 12.76
N LEU A 2 -2.04 -27.48 12.17
CA LEU A 2 -2.15 -26.05 11.83
C LEU A 2 -3.30 -25.96 10.82
N ALA A 3 -4.21 -25.00 10.99
CA ALA A 3 -5.29 -24.82 10.02
C ALA A 3 -4.63 -24.55 8.66
N SER A 4 -4.92 -25.41 7.68
CA SER A 4 -4.27 -25.46 6.36
C SER A 4 -4.55 -24.24 5.48
N ASP A 5 -5.44 -23.36 5.94
CA ASP A 5 -5.96 -22.28 5.13
C ASP A 5 -5.24 -20.99 5.56
N ASP A 6 -4.42 -20.46 4.66
CA ASP A 6 -3.76 -19.14 4.70
C ASP A 6 -2.38 -19.01 5.40
N LEU A 7 -1.58 -20.08 5.45
CA LEU A 7 -0.18 -19.97 5.94
C LEU A 7 0.71 -19.06 5.07
N LEU A 8 0.51 -19.08 3.75
CA LEU A 8 1.27 -18.30 2.78
C LEU A 8 0.37 -17.85 1.63
N PRO A 9 0.64 -16.68 1.00
CA PRO A 9 -0.07 -16.28 -0.21
C PRO A 9 0.10 -17.30 -1.33
N GLN A 10 -0.98 -17.58 -2.08
CA GLN A 10 -0.97 -18.53 -3.20
C GLN A 10 0.18 -18.28 -4.20
N ARG A 11 0.47 -17.00 -4.48
CA ARG A 11 1.57 -16.60 -5.36
C ARG A 11 2.93 -17.16 -4.91
N VAL A 12 3.18 -17.25 -3.60
CA VAL A 12 4.42 -17.82 -3.06
C VAL A 12 4.41 -19.34 -3.26
N ILE A 13 3.28 -20.00 -2.98
CA ILE A 13 3.14 -21.45 -3.16
C ILE A 13 3.41 -21.85 -4.62
N ASP A 14 2.80 -21.13 -5.57
CA ASP A 14 2.93 -21.42 -7.00
C ASP A 14 4.36 -21.21 -7.55
N GLN A 15 5.18 -20.42 -6.85
CA GLN A 15 6.57 -20.14 -7.25
C GLN A 15 7.55 -21.26 -6.89
N TYR A 16 7.18 -22.14 -5.95
CA TYR A 16 8.06 -23.20 -5.46
C TYR A 16 7.44 -24.57 -5.65
N GLN A 17 8.23 -25.54 -6.11
CA GLN A 17 7.80 -26.94 -6.19
C GLN A 17 7.87 -27.61 -4.81
N MET A 18 7.01 -27.19 -3.89
CA MET A 18 6.91 -27.74 -2.53
C MET A 18 5.50 -28.21 -2.26
N THR A 19 5.37 -29.37 -1.60
CA THR A 19 4.06 -29.87 -1.14
C THR A 19 3.60 -29.08 0.10
N PRO A 20 2.30 -29.10 0.43
CA PRO A 20 1.80 -28.48 1.66
C PRO A 20 2.53 -28.97 2.92
N GLU A 21 2.86 -30.26 2.97
CA GLU A 21 3.60 -30.88 4.09
C GLU A 21 5.02 -30.29 4.21
N MET A 22 5.72 -30.10 3.09
CA MET A 22 7.06 -29.49 3.08
C MET A 22 7.02 -28.03 3.56
N TRP A 23 5.97 -27.29 3.20
CA TRP A 23 5.76 -25.93 3.69
C TRP A 23 5.48 -25.90 5.19
N GLU A 24 4.60 -26.77 5.68
CA GLU A 24 4.33 -26.91 7.12
C GLU A 24 5.59 -27.23 7.91
N ASP A 25 6.41 -28.17 7.45
CA ASP A 25 7.62 -28.57 8.15
C ASP A 25 8.63 -27.43 8.22
N ARG A 26 8.80 -26.65 7.13
CA ARG A 26 9.61 -25.43 7.17
C ARG A 26 9.07 -24.41 8.17
N ILE A 27 7.76 -24.15 8.15
CA ILE A 27 7.13 -23.19 9.08
C ILE A 27 7.32 -23.64 10.53
N LYS A 28 7.17 -24.93 10.82
CA LYS A 28 7.38 -25.50 12.17
C LYS A 28 8.82 -25.32 12.65
N ILE A 29 9.81 -25.48 11.77
CA ILE A 29 11.23 -25.22 12.11
C ILE A 29 11.41 -23.77 12.52
N TRP A 30 10.98 -22.81 11.68
CA TRP A 30 11.07 -21.39 12.01
C TRP A 30 10.28 -21.02 13.27
N TYR A 31 9.10 -21.62 13.47
CA TYR A 31 8.30 -21.42 14.68
C TYR A 31 9.03 -21.90 15.95
N ALA A 32 9.74 -23.03 15.87
CA ALA A 32 10.51 -23.56 16.98
C ALA A 32 11.64 -22.61 17.42
N ASP A 33 12.23 -21.87 16.48
CA ASP A 33 13.26 -20.87 16.77
C ASP A 33 12.72 -19.66 17.57
N HIS A 34 11.41 -19.44 17.59
CA HIS A 34 10.74 -18.37 18.35
C HIS A 34 10.17 -18.86 19.69
N ARG A 35 10.58 -20.05 20.15
CA ARG A 35 10.08 -20.63 21.41
C ARG A 35 10.42 -19.73 22.60
N GLY A 36 9.39 -19.34 23.35
CA GLY A 36 9.51 -18.46 24.53
C GLY A 36 9.14 -17.00 24.25
N MET A 37 8.94 -16.63 22.99
CA MET A 37 8.33 -15.37 22.60
C MET A 37 6.86 -15.35 23.00
N SER A 38 6.41 -14.26 23.62
CA SER A 38 4.99 -14.02 23.89
C SER A 38 4.22 -13.75 22.60
N ARG A 39 2.89 -13.87 22.66
CA ARG A 39 2.05 -13.56 21.51
C ARG A 39 2.23 -12.11 21.06
N ASP A 40 2.26 -11.18 22.00
CA ASP A 40 2.36 -9.74 21.72
C ASP A 40 3.70 -9.39 21.06
N GLU A 41 4.80 -10.03 21.49
CA GLU A 41 6.11 -9.88 20.86
C GLU A 41 6.11 -10.45 19.43
N ALA A 42 5.49 -11.62 19.22
CA ALA A 42 5.40 -12.21 17.89
C ALA A 42 4.58 -11.35 16.92
N GLU A 43 3.45 -10.79 17.38
CA GLU A 43 2.64 -9.85 16.61
C GLU A 43 3.41 -8.56 16.29
N MET A 44 4.16 -8.05 17.26
CA MET A 44 4.98 -6.85 17.05
C MET A 44 6.11 -7.08 16.05
N GLU A 45 6.85 -8.19 16.14
CA GLU A 45 7.90 -8.54 15.19
C GLU A 45 7.33 -8.76 13.78
N TYR A 46 6.16 -9.39 13.68
CA TYR A 46 5.46 -9.52 12.39
C TYR A 46 5.17 -8.15 11.76
N LEU A 47 4.61 -7.21 12.53
CA LEU A 47 4.31 -5.87 12.04
C LEU A 47 5.57 -5.08 11.68
N LYS A 48 6.66 -5.26 12.44
CA LYS A 48 7.95 -4.62 12.15
C LYS A 48 8.53 -5.02 10.79
N ILE A 49 8.30 -6.26 10.38
CA ILE A 49 8.71 -6.76 9.05
C ILE A 49 7.69 -6.32 7.99
N ALA A 50 6.40 -6.46 8.28
CA ALA A 50 5.32 -6.16 7.33
C ALA A 50 5.29 -4.69 6.92
N GLN A 51 5.64 -3.76 7.84
CA GLN A 51 5.67 -2.32 7.55
C GLN A 51 6.68 -1.92 6.47
N ASP A 52 7.71 -2.74 6.23
CA ASP A 52 8.75 -2.47 5.23
C ASP A 52 8.31 -2.89 3.81
N LEU A 53 7.14 -3.54 3.67
CA LEU A 53 6.62 -3.91 2.36
C LEU A 53 6.11 -2.67 1.60
N ASP A 54 6.47 -2.55 0.32
CA ASP A 54 6.14 -1.39 -0.53
C ASP A 54 4.65 -1.03 -0.59
N MET A 55 3.77 -2.02 -0.40
CA MET A 55 2.31 -1.85 -0.44
C MET A 55 1.68 -1.71 0.95
N TYR A 56 2.46 -1.84 2.02
CA TYR A 56 1.94 -1.78 3.38
C TYR A 56 1.42 -0.38 3.70
N GLY A 57 0.21 -0.33 4.26
CA GLY A 57 -0.41 0.94 4.67
C GLY A 57 -0.77 1.88 3.51
N VAL A 58 -0.79 1.39 2.26
CA VAL A 58 -1.15 2.19 1.08
C VAL A 58 -2.59 1.94 0.65
N ASN A 59 -3.42 2.98 0.69
CA ASN A 59 -4.77 2.95 0.14
C ASN A 59 -4.76 3.45 -1.32
N TYR A 60 -5.01 2.56 -2.28
CA TYR A 60 -4.96 2.88 -3.71
C TYR A 60 -6.33 3.32 -4.24
N PHE A 61 -6.37 4.46 -4.93
CA PHE A 61 -7.55 5.00 -5.59
C PHE A 61 -7.27 5.22 -7.08
N PRO A 62 -8.12 4.72 -7.99
CA PRO A 62 -7.97 4.96 -9.42
C PRO A 62 -8.28 6.43 -9.75
N ILE A 63 -7.38 7.08 -10.47
CA ILE A 63 -7.47 8.50 -10.85
C ILE A 63 -7.06 8.69 -12.32
N ASN A 64 -7.48 9.80 -12.91
CA ASN A 64 -7.05 10.23 -14.24
C ASN A 64 -6.35 11.59 -14.13
N ASN A 65 -5.28 11.80 -14.89
CA ASN A 65 -4.66 13.14 -14.98
C ASN A 65 -5.40 14.03 -16.00
N LYS A 66 -4.93 15.26 -16.22
CA LYS A 66 -5.50 16.19 -17.23
C LYS A 66 -5.44 15.67 -18.68
N LYS A 67 -4.57 14.70 -18.98
CA LYS A 67 -4.42 14.06 -20.29
C LYS A 67 -5.23 12.76 -20.38
N ASP A 68 -6.11 12.51 -19.42
CA ASP A 68 -6.91 11.29 -19.30
C ASP A 68 -6.10 9.98 -19.18
N THR A 69 -4.85 10.09 -18.71
CA THR A 69 -4.05 8.90 -18.39
C THR A 69 -4.54 8.31 -17.07
N GLU A 70 -4.86 7.02 -17.08
CA GLU A 70 -5.23 6.27 -15.88
C GLU A 70 -4.00 6.00 -15.00
N LEU A 71 -4.12 6.34 -13.71
CA LEU A 71 -3.09 6.24 -12.69
C LEU A 71 -3.72 5.77 -11.38
N TYR A 72 -2.90 5.51 -10.36
CA TYR A 72 -3.36 5.31 -8.99
C TYR A 72 -2.79 6.38 -8.06
N LEU A 73 -3.65 6.88 -7.18
CA LEU A 73 -3.26 7.64 -5.99
C LEU A 73 -3.12 6.66 -4.82
N GLY A 74 -1.95 6.54 -4.23
CA GLY A 74 -1.77 5.88 -2.94
C GLY A 74 -1.77 6.89 -1.82
N VAL A 75 -2.66 6.72 -0.85
CA VAL A 75 -2.70 7.51 0.39
C VAL A 75 -2.05 6.68 1.49
N THR A 76 -1.02 7.23 2.13
CA THR A 76 -0.25 6.58 3.21
C THR A 76 -0.15 7.47 4.44
N ALA A 77 0.35 6.92 5.55
CA ALA A 77 0.64 7.73 6.74
C ALA A 77 1.71 8.80 6.49
N LEU A 78 2.58 8.64 5.49
CA LEU A 78 3.69 9.55 5.18
C LEU A 78 3.32 10.64 4.15
N GLY A 79 2.33 10.37 3.30
CA GLY A 79 1.96 11.30 2.25
C GLY A 79 1.07 10.71 1.16
N LEU A 80 1.19 11.29 -0.03
CA LEU A 80 0.50 10.89 -1.24
C LEU A 80 1.49 10.43 -2.29
N ASN A 81 1.17 9.32 -2.95
CA ASN A 81 1.97 8.70 -3.99
C ASN A 81 1.17 8.55 -5.28
N ILE A 82 1.81 8.76 -6.43
CA ILE A 82 1.21 8.54 -7.74
C ILE A 82 1.90 7.35 -8.40
N TYR A 83 1.11 6.38 -8.82
CA TYR A 83 1.56 5.13 -9.44
C TYR A 83 1.00 5.00 -10.84
N GLU A 84 1.71 4.26 -11.68
CA GLU A 84 1.18 3.85 -12.97
C GLU A 84 0.12 2.76 -12.81
N LYS A 85 -0.70 2.57 -13.85
CA LYS A 85 -1.77 1.57 -13.82
C LYS A 85 -1.23 0.14 -13.66
N ASP A 86 -0.06 -0.13 -14.20
CA ASP A 86 0.61 -1.43 -14.26
C ASP A 86 1.69 -1.63 -13.17
N ASN A 87 2.07 -0.59 -12.43
CA ASN A 87 3.05 -0.70 -11.34
C ASN A 87 2.59 0.04 -10.08
N LYS A 88 2.07 -0.73 -9.11
CA LYS A 88 1.66 -0.24 -7.77
C LYS A 88 2.76 -0.33 -6.70
N LEU A 89 3.92 -0.89 -7.03
CA LEU A 89 5.03 -1.07 -6.08
C LEU A 89 5.84 0.22 -5.99
N THR A 90 6.22 0.78 -7.13
CA THR A 90 7.09 1.96 -7.17
C THR A 90 6.31 3.21 -7.57
N PRO A 91 6.24 4.23 -6.70
CA PRO A 91 5.60 5.50 -7.05
C PRO A 91 6.45 6.29 -8.05
N LYS A 92 5.80 6.93 -9.03
CA LYS A 92 6.42 7.90 -9.94
C LYS A 92 6.56 9.29 -9.34
N THR A 93 5.67 9.63 -8.42
CA THR A 93 5.67 10.94 -7.77
C THR A 93 5.22 10.77 -6.34
N THR A 94 5.90 11.43 -5.42
CA THR A 94 5.61 11.39 -3.99
C THR A 94 5.50 12.81 -3.48
N PHE A 95 4.49 13.05 -2.65
CA PHE A 95 4.27 14.28 -1.91
C PHE A 95 4.20 13.92 -0.43
N THR A 96 5.11 14.45 0.37
CA THR A 96 5.02 14.32 1.83
C THR A 96 3.92 15.24 2.37
N TRP A 97 3.34 14.89 3.52
CA TRP A 97 2.34 15.77 4.15
C TRP A 97 2.88 17.18 4.44
N SER A 98 4.17 17.31 4.77
CA SER A 98 4.84 18.60 4.97
C SER A 98 4.94 19.47 3.72
N GLU A 99 4.90 18.88 2.53
CA GLU A 99 4.95 19.61 1.25
C GLU A 99 3.57 20.06 0.78
N ILE A 100 2.49 19.55 1.39
CA ILE A 100 1.11 19.83 0.99
C ILE A 100 0.52 20.93 1.87
N ARG A 101 0.15 22.05 1.25
CA ARG A 101 -0.49 23.17 1.95
C ARG A 101 -1.99 22.97 2.11
N HIS A 102 -2.63 22.48 1.06
CA HIS A 102 -4.08 22.35 1.02
C HIS A 102 -4.51 21.33 -0.03
N ILE A 103 -5.51 20.53 0.31
CA ILE A 103 -6.19 19.60 -0.58
C ILE A 103 -7.64 20.08 -0.72
N SER A 104 -8.11 20.16 -1.95
CA SER A 104 -9.48 20.56 -2.26
C SER A 104 -10.01 19.74 -3.43
N PHE A 105 -11.32 19.58 -3.49
CA PHE A 105 -11.98 18.95 -4.64
C PHE A 105 -13.22 19.74 -5.06
N ASP A 106 -13.55 19.65 -6.35
CA ASP A 106 -14.78 20.18 -6.95
C ASP A 106 -15.30 19.14 -7.95
N ASP A 107 -16.50 18.62 -7.69
CA ASP A 107 -17.05 17.42 -8.34
C ASP A 107 -16.02 16.27 -8.39
N LYS A 108 -15.50 15.92 -9.57
CA LYS A 108 -14.46 14.89 -9.76
C LYS A 108 -13.03 15.42 -9.71
N LYS A 109 -12.84 16.74 -9.77
CA LYS A 109 -11.52 17.37 -9.89
C LYS A 109 -10.90 17.57 -8.51
N PHE A 110 -9.74 16.98 -8.29
CA PHE A 110 -8.90 17.20 -7.12
C PHE A 110 -7.75 18.15 -7.41
N ILE A 111 -7.41 18.95 -6.41
CA ILE A 111 -6.30 19.90 -6.46
C ILE A 111 -5.49 19.77 -5.17
N ILE A 112 -4.22 19.37 -5.32
CA ILE A 112 -3.21 19.39 -4.26
C ILE A 112 -2.35 20.64 -4.49
N LYS A 113 -2.35 21.53 -3.50
CA LYS A 113 -1.55 22.76 -3.52
C LYS A 113 -0.29 22.56 -2.67
N PRO A 114 0.91 22.72 -3.23
CA PRO A 114 2.14 22.64 -2.44
C PRO A 114 2.30 23.84 -1.49
N VAL A 115 3.14 23.67 -0.47
CA VAL A 115 3.55 24.76 0.44
C VAL A 115 4.36 25.81 -0.30
N GLU A 116 5.25 25.36 -1.18
CA GLU A 116 6.04 26.25 -2.03
C GLU A 116 5.16 26.90 -3.11
N LYS A 117 4.99 28.22 -3.06
CA LYS A 117 4.08 28.95 -3.95
C LYS A 117 4.52 28.95 -5.42
N SER A 118 5.80 28.75 -5.71
CA SER A 118 6.37 28.60 -7.05
C SER A 118 6.02 27.25 -7.68
N SER A 119 5.78 26.22 -6.86
CA SER A 119 5.48 24.88 -7.34
C SER A 119 4.05 24.78 -7.87
N PRO A 120 3.84 24.18 -9.05
CA PRO A 120 2.51 24.10 -9.66
C PRO A 120 1.57 23.18 -8.86
N ASN A 121 0.28 23.50 -8.88
CA ASN A 121 -0.72 22.63 -8.28
C ASN A 121 -0.79 21.29 -9.03
N PHE A 122 -0.81 20.19 -8.29
CA PHE A 122 -1.10 18.89 -8.85
C PHE A 122 -2.62 18.70 -8.95
N VAL A 123 -3.10 18.37 -10.14
CA VAL A 123 -4.54 18.26 -10.43
C VAL A 123 -4.82 16.92 -11.10
N PHE A 124 -5.74 16.17 -10.53
CA PHE A 124 -6.22 14.89 -11.04
C PHE A 124 -7.74 14.80 -10.91
N PHE A 125 -8.31 13.76 -11.50
CA PHE A 125 -9.74 13.51 -11.54
C PHE A 125 -10.02 12.13 -10.98
N SER A 126 -11.00 12.02 -10.09
CA SER A 126 -11.47 10.74 -9.60
C SER A 126 -12.51 10.15 -10.56
N GLN A 127 -12.56 8.82 -10.63
CA GLN A 127 -13.57 8.15 -11.46
C GLN A 127 -14.99 8.28 -10.90
N LYS A 128 -15.12 8.40 -9.57
CA LYS A 128 -16.40 8.49 -8.86
C LYS A 128 -16.35 9.55 -7.77
N VAL A 129 -17.34 10.45 -7.75
CA VAL A 129 -17.47 11.52 -6.74
C VAL A 129 -17.51 10.99 -5.31
N ARG A 130 -18.08 9.79 -5.09
CA ARG A 130 -18.13 9.16 -3.75
C ARG A 130 -16.75 8.80 -3.20
N MET A 131 -15.76 8.53 -4.06
CA MET A 131 -14.39 8.28 -3.61
C MET A 131 -13.77 9.54 -3.01
N ASN A 132 -14.29 10.72 -3.35
CA ASN A 132 -13.65 11.97 -2.97
C ASN A 132 -13.80 12.25 -1.48
N LYS A 133 -14.94 11.82 -0.91
CA LYS A 133 -15.21 11.87 0.53
C LYS A 133 -14.41 10.86 1.36
N LEU A 134 -13.79 9.87 0.72
CA LEU A 134 -12.93 8.87 1.40
C LEU A 134 -11.46 9.30 1.41
N VAL A 135 -11.09 10.23 0.51
CA VAL A 135 -9.72 10.73 0.35
C VAL A 135 -9.50 12.07 1.08
N SER A 136 -10.57 12.85 1.33
CA SER A 136 -10.55 14.15 2.01
C SER A 136 -10.78 14.07 3.51
#